data_AF-A0AB37KB39-F1
#
_entry.id   AF-A0AB37KB39-F1
#
_cell.length_a   1.000
_cell.length_b   1.000
_cell.length_c   1.000
_cell.angle_alpha   90.00
_cell.angle_beta   90.00
_cell.angle_gamma   90.00
#
_symmetry.space_group_name_H-M   'P 1'
#
loop_
_entity.id
_entity.type
_entity.pdbx_description
1 polymer ?
#
loop_
_entity_poly.entity_id
_entity_poly.type
_entity_poly.pdbx_seq_one_letter_code
_entity_poly.pdbx_strand_id
1 'polypeptide(L)' 'MKLKNKYQKFSKISEQKFREIIRCFALDLTASDTAKMTGISVRGINPIFLKIRHRIAALCEQSSPLSGVVELDESYF' A
#
# COMPACT_ATOMS: atom_id res chain seq x y z
N MET A 1 -17.12 -4.03 19.78
CA MET A 1 -15.69 -3.77 20.10
C MET A 1 -15.16 -2.71 19.15
N LYS A 2 -14.70 -1.55 19.64
CA LYS A 2 -14.22 -0.45 18.78
C LYS A 2 -12.86 -0.83 18.20
N LEU A 3 -12.71 -0.77 16.86
CA LEU A 3 -11.44 -1.08 16.21
C LEU A 3 -10.42 0.02 16.53
N LYS A 4 -9.22 -0.37 17.01
CA LYS A 4 -8.10 0.54 17.26
C LYS A 4 -7.59 1.21 15.98
N ASN A 5 -7.81 0.56 14.84
CA ASN A 5 -7.46 1.05 13.51
C ASN A 5 -8.56 0.61 12.54
N LYS A 6 -9.27 1.56 11.94
CA LYS A 6 -10.35 1.28 10.98
C LYS A 6 -9.85 0.70 9.65
N TYR A 7 -8.60 0.93 9.30
CA TYR A 7 -7.99 0.47 8.06
C TYR A 7 -7.45 -0.96 8.15
N GLN A 8 -7.13 -1.43 9.36
CA GLN A 8 -6.60 -2.78 9.56
C GLN A 8 -7.12 -3.39 10.87
N LYS A 9 -8.01 -4.37 10.73
CA LYS A 9 -8.56 -5.13 11.86
C LYS A 9 -7.44 -5.88 12.60
N PHE A 10 -7.52 -5.88 13.93
CA PHE A 10 -6.61 -6.60 14.84
C PHE A 10 -5.12 -6.24 14.71
N SER A 11 -4.81 -5.08 14.14
CA SER A 11 -3.43 -4.60 14.07
C SER A 11 -2.95 -4.05 15.41
N LYS A 12 -1.68 -4.31 15.73
CA LYS A 12 -0.97 -3.62 16.83
C LYS A 12 -0.61 -2.18 16.44
N ILE A 13 -0.70 -1.82 15.16
CA ILE A 13 -0.39 -0.49 14.60
C ILE A 13 -1.55 0.47 14.88
N SER A 14 -1.26 1.61 15.51
CA SER A 14 -2.24 2.67 15.72
C SER A 14 -2.70 3.28 14.40
N GLU A 15 -3.90 3.86 14.37
CA GLU A 15 -4.40 4.53 13.17
C GLU A 15 -3.47 5.67 12.70
N GLN A 16 -2.89 6.43 13.63
CA GLN A 16 -1.92 7.48 13.31
C GLN A 16 -0.70 6.92 12.57
N LYS A 17 -0.08 5.86 13.10
CA LYS A 17 1.06 5.21 12.44
C LYS A 17 0.67 4.63 11.10
N PHE A 18 -0.53 4.08 10.96
CA PHE A 18 -1.01 3.59 9.67
C PHE A 18 -1.13 4.72 8.63
N ARG A 19 -1.62 5.91 9.02
CA ARG A 19 -1.66 7.08 8.13
C ARG A 19 -0.25 7.57 7.76
N GLU A 20 0.72 7.50 8.67
CA GLU A 20 2.13 7.78 8.34
C GLU A 20 2.67 6.80 7.29
N ILE A 21 2.37 5.49 7.42
CA ILE A 21 2.74 4.48 6.41
C ILE A 21 2.14 4.82 5.04
N ILE A 22 0.86 5.20 4.98
CA ILE A 22 0.22 5.61 3.72
C ILE A 22 0.96 6.81 3.10
N ARG A 23 1.32 7.82 3.90
CA ARG A 23 2.07 8.97 3.39
C ARG A 23 3.44 8.57 2.85
N CYS A 24 4.15 7.69 3.54
CA CYS A 24 5.44 7.17 3.07
C CYS A 24 5.29 6.44 1.73
N PHE A 25 4.25 5.59 1.61
CA PHE A 25 3.94 4.90 0.36
C PHE A 25 3.63 5.89 -0.79
N ALA A 26 2.85 6.94 -0.52
CA ALA A 26 2.50 7.95 -1.50
C ALA A 26 3.68 8.83 -1.94
N LEU A 27 4.72 8.95 -1.11
CA LEU A 27 5.99 9.61 -1.41
C LEU A 27 7.00 8.65 -2.09
N ASP A 28 6.55 7.47 -2.49
CA ASP A 28 7.36 6.42 -3.12
C ASP A 28 8.57 5.97 -2.30
N LEU A 29 8.47 6.05 -0.97
CA LEU A 29 9.52 5.56 -0.09
C LEU A 29 9.54 4.04 -0.08
N THR A 30 10.74 3.47 0.02
CA THR A 30 10.90 2.01 0.14
C THR A 30 10.31 1.50 1.46
N ALA A 31 9.99 0.20 1.52
CA ALA A 31 9.55 -0.43 2.77
C ALA A 31 10.63 -0.34 3.87
N SER A 32 11.90 -0.35 3.49
CA SER A 32 13.04 -0.21 4.40
C SER A 32 13.12 1.19 5.00
N ASP A 33 12.92 2.24 4.21
CA ASP A 33 12.96 3.62 4.71
C ASP A 33 11.71 3.95 5.53
N THR A 34 10.54 3.46 5.07
CA THR A 34 9.30 3.56 5.85
C THR A 34 9.42 2.86 7.21
N ALA A 35 10.10 1.71 7.27
CA ALA A 35 10.35 1.01 8.53
C ALA A 35 11.20 1.87 9.49
N LYS A 36 12.27 2.49 8.99
CA LYS A 36 13.12 3.41 9.77
C LYS A 36 12.32 4.62 10.29
N MET A 37 11.50 5.24 9.43
CA MET A 37 10.72 6.42 9.78
C MET A 37 9.58 6.13 10.76
N THR A 38 8.93 4.97 10.63
CA THR A 38 7.75 4.64 11.43
C THR A 38 8.08 3.86 12.70
N GLY A 39 9.27 3.26 12.81
CA GLY A 39 9.66 2.36 13.89
C GLY A 39 9.03 0.97 13.80
N ILE A 40 8.41 0.62 12.66
CA ILE A 40 7.78 -0.67 12.41
C ILE A 40 8.75 -1.51 11.59
N SER A 41 8.85 -2.81 11.87
CA SER A 41 9.76 -3.68 11.11
C SER A 41 9.42 -3.70 9.61
N VAL A 42 10.42 -3.87 8.76
CA VAL A 42 10.24 -4.04 7.30
C VAL A 42 9.27 -5.19 7.00
N ARG A 43 9.34 -6.27 7.78
CA ARG A 43 8.40 -7.41 7.70
C ARG A 43 6.95 -7.01 8.00
N GLY A 44 6.72 -5.99 8.83
CA GLY A 44 5.39 -5.44 9.09
C GLY A 44 4.91 -4.45 8.01
N ILE A 45 5.83 -3.68 7.42
CA ILE A 45 5.51 -2.71 6.36
C ILE A 45 5.21 -3.40 5.02
N ASN A 46 6.00 -4.39 4.62
CA ASN A 46 5.86 -5.06 3.32
C ASN A 46 4.44 -5.57 3.02
N PRO A 47 3.77 -6.31 3.93
CA PRO A 47 2.40 -6.76 3.70
C PRO A 47 1.40 -5.61 3.55
N ILE A 48 1.63 -4.47 4.21
CA ILE A 48 0.77 -3.27 4.07
C ILE A 48 0.95 -2.68 2.67
N PHE A 49 2.21 -2.50 2.23
CA PHE A 49 2.51 -1.99 0.89
C PHE A 49 1.94 -2.87 -0.22
N LEU A 50 2.07 -4.19 -0.10
CA LEU A 50 1.47 -5.14 -1.06
C LEU A 50 -0.05 -4.98 -1.12
N LYS A 51 -0.73 -4.91 0.03
CA LYS A 51 -2.18 -4.71 0.08
C LYS A 51 -2.62 -3.39 -0.55
N ILE A 52 -1.84 -2.32 -0.37
CA ILE A 52 -2.09 -1.03 -1.01
C ILE A 52 -1.97 -1.17 -2.53
N ARG A 53 -0.88 -1.78 -3.04
CA ARG A 53 -0.69 -2.02 -4.49
C ARG A 53 -1.81 -2.84 -5.10
N HIS A 54 -2.20 -3.95 -4.47
CA HIS A 54 -3.33 -4.76 -4.94
C HIS A 54 -4.63 -3.97 -4.96
N ARG A 55 -4.88 -3.11 -3.96
CA ARG A 55 -6.07 -2.27 -3.95
C ARG A 55 -6.05 -1.24 -5.08
N ILE A 56 -4.90 -0.61 -5.34
CA ILE A 56 -4.74 0.33 -6.46
C ILE A 56 -4.98 -0.41 -7.78
N ALA A 57 -4.34 -1.54 -8.01
CA ALA A 57 -4.53 -2.35 -9.21
C ALA A 57 -6.01 -2.72 -9.43
N ALA A 58 -6.71 -3.17 -8.39
CA ALA A 58 -8.12 -3.50 -8.48
C ALA A 58 -9.01 -2.27 -8.80
N LEU A 59 -8.66 -1.08 -8.31
CA LEU A 59 -9.37 0.16 -8.64
C LEU A 59 -9.08 0.63 -10.07
N CYS A 60 -7.84 0.47 -10.52
CA CYS A 60 -7.44 0.74 -11.90
C CYS A 60 -8.20 -0.17 -12.86
N GLU A 61 -8.30 -1.47 -12.56
CA GLU A 61 -9.04 -2.43 -13.37
C GLU A 61 -10.53 -2.06 -13.46
N GLN A 62 -11.15 -1.72 -12.33
CA GLN A 62 -12.57 -1.29 -12.30
C GLN A 62 -12.83 0.00 -13.09
N SER A 63 -11.84 0.87 -13.19
CA SER A 63 -11.94 2.15 -13.88
C SER A 63 -11.32 2.12 -15.28
N SER A 64 -10.90 0.94 -15.75
CA SER A 64 -10.14 0.80 -16.97
C SER A 64 -11.02 1.15 -18.18
N PRO A 65 -10.65 2.15 -18.99
CA PRO A 65 -11.34 2.42 -20.25
C PRO A 65 -10.94 1.42 -21.35
N LEU A 66 -9.93 0.58 -21.08
CA LEU A 66 -9.40 -0.38 -22.04
C LEU A 66 -10.26 -1.64 -22.03
N SER A 67 -10.65 -2.10 -23.22
CA SER A 67 -11.34 -3.36 -23.44
C SER A 67 -10.79 -4.05 -24.70
N GLY A 68 -10.92 -5.37 -24.78
CA GLY A 68 -10.39 -6.14 -25.90
C GLY A 68 -8.91 -6.51 -25.75
N VAL A 69 -8.16 -6.47 -26.85
CA VAL A 69 -6.72 -6.82 -26.86
C VAL A 69 -5.90 -5.57 -26.63
N VAL A 70 -5.03 -5.61 -25.61
CA VAL A 70 -4.10 -4.53 -25.29
C VAL A 70 -2.70 -4.99 -25.64
N GLU A 71 -2.02 -4.25 -26.52
CA GLU A 71 -0.57 -4.41 -26.71
C GLU A 71 0.16 -3.70 -25.56
N LEU A 72 1.02 -4.44 -24.86
CA LEU A 72 1.88 -3.87 -23.82
C LEU A 72 3.20 -3.49 -24.45
N ASP A 73 3.57 -2.22 -24.35
CA ASP A 73 4.92 -1.77 -24.71
C ASP A 73 5.88 -2.18 -23.58
N GLU A 74 6.90 -2.97 -23.90
CA GLU A 74 7.92 -3.41 -22.96
C GLU A 74 8.95 -2.29 -22.72
N SER A 75 8.50 -1.17 -22.17
CA SER A 75 9.42 -0.19 -21.63
C SER A 75 10.04 -0.74 -20.35
N TYR A 76 11.29 -1.20 -20.43
CA TYR A 76 12.09 -1.68 -19.30
C TYR A 76 12.44 -0.51 -18.36
N PHE A 77 12.13 -0.66 -17.07
CA PHE A 77 12.52 0.24 -15.98
C PHE A 77 13.73 -0.31 -15.22
#